data_AF-A0A0G4NAS0-F1
#
_entry.id   AF-A0A0G4NAS0-F1
#
_cell.length_a   1.000
_cell.length_b   1.000
_cell.length_c   1.000
_cell.angle_alpha   90.00
_cell.angle_beta   90.00
_cell.angle_gamma   90.00
#
_symmetry.space_group_name_H-M   'P 1'
#
loop_
_entity.id
_entity.type
_entity.pdbx_description
1 polymer ?
#
loop_
_entity_poly.entity_id
_entity_poly.type
_entity_poly.pdbx_seq_one_letter_code
_entity_poly.pdbx_strand_id
1 'polypeptide(L)'
;SGSSSYHEDWEAFPPLDRLSVLDLLDNFALPQQLEKLQKGISAQTQKVKKSRDAFKSKSHQARERMVEEWRRRVPTADEQLDRYRKRMRVSVDKLGKQWGDAKTITLREKVSFICGVMNIFLSGYLIGGFPEWFHIWYTIQLLYFMPIRFFTYHRRGMHYFLADLCYFVNFLLMLSIWGFPGSKRLFTAAYCLAFGNNAVAIIMWRNSLVFHSFDKVTSLFIHIMPCATLHSMVHLWPEQLQASRYPAIWAIKHSPA
;
A
#
# COMPACT_ATOMS: atom_id res chain seq x y z
N SER A 1 43.60 51.17 -12.07
CA SER A 1 43.48 49.84 -11.41
C SER A 1 44.87 49.24 -11.41
N GLY A 2 45.68 49.40 -10.34
CA GLY A 2 45.60 48.62 -9.09
C GLY A 2 45.92 47.15 -9.41
N SER A 3 47.01 46.52 -9.02
CA SER A 3 48.01 46.75 -7.97
C SER A 3 49.28 45.97 -8.33
N SER A 4 50.45 46.55 -8.04
CA SER A 4 51.78 45.96 -8.24
C SER A 4 52.08 44.85 -7.23
N SER A 5 53.00 44.00 -7.64
CA SER A 5 53.50 42.76 -7.07
C SER A 5 54.95 42.90 -6.54
N TYR A 6 55.36 41.95 -5.69
CA TYR A 6 56.74 41.56 -5.30
C TYR A 6 57.53 42.55 -4.42
N HIS A 7 58.04 42.19 -3.23
CA HIS A 7 59.31 41.45 -2.96
C HIS A 7 60.48 42.09 -3.73
N GLU A 8 61.52 42.70 -3.17
CA GLU A 8 62.55 42.35 -2.16
C GLU A 8 63.31 43.68 -1.88
N ASP A 9 64.01 43.95 -0.77
CA ASP A 9 65.38 43.50 -0.51
C ASP A 9 65.92 44.04 0.83
N TRP A 10 66.93 43.34 1.31
CA TRP A 10 67.67 43.44 2.56
C TRP A 10 68.65 44.62 2.64
N GLU A 11 69.01 45.09 3.84
CA GLU A 11 70.36 44.95 4.44
C GLU A 11 70.63 45.86 5.67
N ALA A 12 71.22 45.22 6.70
CA ALA A 12 72.30 45.66 7.62
C ALA A 12 72.12 46.85 8.64
N PHE A 13 72.23 46.47 9.92
CA PHE A 13 72.33 47.22 11.22
C PHE A 13 73.64 48.04 11.45
N PRO A 14 73.92 48.67 12.64
CA PRO A 14 73.20 49.51 13.65
C PRO A 14 74.04 50.81 14.00
N PRO A 15 74.07 51.51 15.19
CA PRO A 15 73.24 51.52 16.42
C PRO A 15 72.80 52.92 16.97
N LEU A 16 71.97 52.89 18.03
CA LEU A 16 71.81 53.81 19.19
C LEU A 16 71.92 55.34 18.95
N ASP A 17 70.91 56.15 19.26
CA ASP A 17 70.61 56.48 20.66
C ASP A 17 69.12 56.66 20.97
N ARG A 18 68.81 56.14 22.17
CA ARG A 18 67.53 56.20 22.86
C ARG A 18 67.39 57.56 23.51
N LEU A 19 66.25 58.24 23.32
CA LEU A 19 65.55 59.18 24.21
C LEU A 19 64.45 59.84 23.34
N SER A 20 63.17 59.44 23.40
CA SER A 20 62.14 60.30 24.03
C SER A 20 60.75 59.64 24.16
N VAL A 21 60.63 58.31 24.15
CA VAL A 21 59.31 57.65 24.36
C VAL A 21 58.89 57.67 25.84
N LEU A 22 59.84 57.86 26.75
CA LEU A 22 59.60 57.95 28.19
C LEU A 22 59.25 59.39 28.66
N ASP A 23 59.54 60.43 27.87
CA ASP A 23 59.17 61.82 28.18
C ASP A 23 57.73 62.18 27.76
N LEU A 24 57.11 61.36 26.90
CA LEU A 24 55.70 61.53 26.50
C LEU A 24 54.73 60.80 27.47
N LEU A 25 55.25 59.91 28.32
CA LEU A 25 54.48 59.13 29.29
C LEU A 25 54.48 59.73 30.70
N ASP A 26 55.39 60.66 31.00
CA ASP A 26 55.51 61.29 32.32
C ASP A 26 54.62 62.53 32.52
N ASN A 27 53.88 62.94 31.48
CA ASN A 27 52.97 64.10 31.53
C ASN A 27 51.47 63.74 31.53
N PHE A 28 51.13 62.47 31.75
CA PHE A 28 49.75 62.07 32.02
C PHE A 28 49.60 61.66 33.48
N ALA A 29 48.80 62.44 34.22
CA ALA A 29 48.42 62.25 35.61
C ALA A 29 47.67 60.91 35.85
N LEU A 30 48.42 59.81 35.81
CA LEU A 30 47.92 58.43 35.88
C LEU A 30 47.42 57.97 37.27
N PRO A 31 47.88 58.47 38.45
CA PRO A 31 47.32 57.96 39.70
C PRO A 31 45.91 58.50 39.99
N GLN A 32 45.61 59.77 39.66
CA GLN A 32 44.28 60.36 39.92
C GLN A 32 43.20 59.88 38.95
N GLN A 33 43.55 59.58 37.70
CA GLN A 33 42.59 59.03 36.72
C GLN A 33 42.30 57.55 36.97
N LEU A 34 43.31 56.76 37.37
CA LEU A 34 43.12 55.35 37.77
C LEU A 34 42.26 55.22 39.02
N GLU A 35 42.42 56.09 40.02
CA GLU A 35 41.59 56.04 41.23
C GLU A 35 40.11 56.40 40.94
N LYS A 36 39.87 57.37 40.05
CA LYS A 36 38.51 57.69 39.57
C LYS A 36 37.89 56.55 38.74
N LEU A 37 38.70 55.88 37.90
CA LEU A 37 38.28 54.71 37.14
C LEU A 37 37.95 53.52 38.05
N GLN A 38 38.78 53.26 39.06
CA GLN A 38 38.59 52.20 40.04
C GLN A 38 37.35 52.46 40.92
N LYS A 39 37.10 53.72 41.32
CA LYS A 39 35.85 54.13 42.00
C LYS A 39 34.63 54.00 41.08
N GLY A 40 34.76 54.30 39.79
CA GLY A 40 33.71 54.08 38.78
C GLY A 40 33.38 52.60 38.56
N ILE A 41 34.40 51.75 38.41
CA ILE A 41 34.26 50.30 38.18
C ILE A 41 33.69 49.61 39.43
N SER A 42 34.13 49.98 40.63
CA SER A 42 33.59 49.42 41.88
C SER A 42 32.13 49.85 42.11
N ALA A 43 31.77 51.11 41.84
CA ALA A 43 30.39 51.58 41.89
C ALA A 43 29.49 50.89 40.85
N GLN A 44 30.01 50.65 39.63
CA GLN A 44 29.29 49.93 38.57
C GLN A 44 29.13 48.44 38.91
N THR A 45 30.16 47.81 39.45
CA THR A 45 30.11 46.42 39.94
C THR A 45 29.08 46.25 41.06
N GLN A 46 29.01 47.21 41.98
CA GLN A 46 28.02 47.18 43.07
C GLN A 46 26.59 47.41 42.56
N LYS A 47 26.39 48.27 41.53
CA LYS A 47 25.10 48.45 40.85
C LYS A 47 24.66 47.18 40.10
N VAL A 48 25.59 46.51 39.41
CA VAL A 48 25.33 45.24 38.70
C VAL A 48 25.04 44.10 39.68
N LYS A 49 25.71 44.05 40.83
CA LYS A 49 25.41 43.08 41.89
C LYS A 49 24.00 43.30 42.43
N LYS A 50 23.63 44.55 42.74
CA LYS A 50 22.27 44.89 43.19
C LYS A 50 21.21 44.60 42.13
N SER A 51 21.47 44.87 40.84
CA SER A 51 20.51 44.55 39.76
C SER A 51 20.37 43.05 39.53
N ARG A 52 21.47 42.28 39.66
CA ARG A 52 21.47 40.81 39.60
C ARG A 52 20.69 40.20 40.76
N ASP A 53 20.85 40.70 41.98
CA ASP A 53 20.12 40.23 43.16
C ASP A 53 18.62 40.59 43.08
N ALA A 54 18.30 41.77 42.55
CA ALA A 54 16.91 42.18 42.26
C ALA A 54 16.28 41.34 41.13
N PHE A 55 17.03 40.97 40.10
CA PHE A 55 16.54 40.10 39.03
C PHE A 55 16.34 38.66 39.51
N LYS A 56 17.26 38.14 40.35
CA LYS A 56 17.19 36.79 40.91
C LYS A 56 15.96 36.63 41.81
N SER A 57 15.67 37.63 42.65
CA SER A 57 14.47 37.63 43.51
C SER A 57 13.17 37.73 42.70
N LYS A 58 13.11 38.62 41.70
CA LYS A 58 11.95 38.70 40.78
C LYS A 58 11.74 37.43 39.96
N SER A 59 12.82 36.81 39.49
CA SER A 59 12.78 35.53 38.76
C SER A 59 12.27 34.40 39.65
N HIS A 60 12.69 34.34 40.92
CA HIS A 60 12.20 33.36 41.88
C HIS A 60 10.69 33.50 42.13
N GLN A 61 10.21 34.72 42.33
CA GLN A 61 8.78 35.00 42.51
C GLN A 61 7.96 34.67 41.26
N ALA A 62 8.47 34.97 40.07
CA ALA A 62 7.80 34.61 38.82
C ALA A 62 7.72 33.09 38.63
N ARG A 63 8.79 32.36 39.00
CA ARG A 63 8.83 30.90 38.96
C ARG A 63 7.84 30.28 39.94
N GLU A 64 7.74 30.80 41.16
CA GLU A 64 6.77 30.32 42.15
C GLU A 64 5.33 30.53 41.70
N ARG A 65 4.99 31.71 41.16
CA ARG A 65 3.65 31.96 40.61
C ARG A 65 3.33 31.02 39.45
N MET A 66 4.27 30.79 38.53
CA MET A 66 4.09 29.81 37.46
C MET A 66 3.89 28.39 38.00
N VAL A 67 4.67 27.98 39.00
CA VAL A 67 4.54 26.65 39.62
C VAL A 67 3.20 26.51 40.32
N GLU A 68 2.71 27.56 40.97
CA GLU A 68 1.44 27.55 41.67
C GLU A 68 0.25 27.53 40.70
N GLU A 69 0.28 28.34 39.64
CA GLU A 69 -0.69 28.27 38.55
C GLU A 69 -0.68 26.92 37.83
N TRP A 70 0.52 26.35 37.62
CA TRP A 70 0.68 25.02 37.05
C TRP A 70 0.07 23.97 37.97
N ARG A 71 0.37 24.01 39.28
CA ARG A 71 -0.19 23.09 40.29
C ARG A 71 -1.71 23.19 40.39
N ARG A 72 -2.31 24.38 40.18
CA ARG A 72 -3.76 24.58 40.10
C ARG A 72 -4.38 24.09 38.79
N ARG A 73 -3.62 24.04 37.69
CA ARG A 73 -4.07 23.58 36.36
C ARG A 73 -3.70 22.13 36.07
N VAL A 74 -2.87 21.47 36.88
CA VAL A 74 -2.54 20.05 36.72
C VAL A 74 -3.79 19.25 37.05
N PRO A 75 -4.38 18.53 36.08
CA PRO A 75 -5.53 17.69 36.34
C PRO A 75 -5.16 16.61 37.35
N THR A 76 -6.11 16.30 38.25
CA THR A 76 -5.99 15.30 39.30
C THR A 76 -5.46 13.98 38.75
N ALA A 77 -4.66 13.25 39.52
CA ALA A 77 -4.05 11.98 39.07
C ALA A 77 -5.11 11.00 38.54
N ASP A 78 -6.30 10.99 39.14
CA ASP A 78 -7.44 10.17 38.72
C ASP A 78 -7.96 10.54 37.33
N GLU A 79 -8.06 11.84 37.00
CA GLU A 79 -8.45 12.28 35.65
C GLU A 79 -7.41 11.91 34.59
N GLN A 80 -6.12 11.95 34.94
CA GLN A 80 -5.05 11.53 34.03
C GLN A 80 -5.08 10.03 33.79
N LEU A 81 -5.32 9.25 34.84
CA LEU A 81 -5.49 7.80 34.77
C LEU A 81 -6.73 7.42 33.96
N ASP A 82 -7.85 8.11 34.12
CA ASP A 82 -9.06 7.83 33.36
C ASP A 82 -8.91 8.23 31.88
N ARG A 83 -8.26 9.35 31.58
CA ARG A 83 -7.88 9.71 30.21
C ARG A 83 -6.91 8.71 29.59
N TYR A 84 -5.99 8.17 30.38
CA TYR A 84 -5.06 7.13 29.94
C TYR A 84 -5.79 5.81 29.67
N ARG A 85 -6.65 5.35 30.60
CA ARG A 85 -7.50 4.16 30.45
C ARG A 85 -8.42 4.26 29.24
N LYS A 86 -9.05 5.43 29.01
CA LYS A 86 -9.92 5.66 27.85
C LYS A 86 -9.14 5.57 26.54
N ARG A 87 -7.93 6.15 26.47
CA ARG A 87 -7.04 6.03 25.31
C ARG A 87 -6.57 4.58 25.10
N MET A 88 -6.17 3.91 26.17
CA MET A 88 -5.78 2.50 26.16
C MET A 88 -6.91 1.62 25.61
N ARG A 89 -8.15 1.81 26.07
CA ARG A 89 -9.32 1.06 25.60
C ARG A 89 -9.54 1.25 24.10
N VAL A 90 -9.51 2.49 23.63
CA VAL A 90 -9.65 2.81 22.20
C VAL A 90 -8.52 2.20 21.37
N SER A 91 -7.28 2.23 21.87
CA SER A 91 -6.13 1.62 21.20
C SER A 91 -6.24 0.10 21.14
N VAL A 92 -6.65 -0.55 22.23
CA VAL A 92 -6.86 -2.01 22.28
C VAL A 92 -8.00 -2.42 21.36
N ASP A 93 -9.12 -1.68 21.35
CA ASP A 93 -10.24 -1.96 20.44
C ASP A 93 -9.83 -1.81 18.97
N LYS A 94 -9.02 -0.80 18.64
CA LYS A 94 -8.47 -0.64 17.28
C LYS A 94 -7.55 -1.78 16.89
N LEU A 95 -6.64 -2.18 17.77
CA LEU A 95 -5.73 -3.32 17.53
C LEU A 95 -6.51 -4.63 17.41
N GLY A 96 -7.53 -4.84 18.26
CA GLY A 96 -8.41 -6.00 18.19
C GLY A 96 -9.15 -6.09 16.86
N LYS A 97 -9.69 -4.97 16.36
CA LYS A 97 -10.31 -4.89 15.03
C LYS A 97 -9.31 -5.18 13.91
N GLN A 98 -8.15 -4.53 13.92
CA GLN A 98 -7.11 -4.74 12.91
C GLN A 98 -6.60 -6.19 12.90
N TRP A 99 -6.44 -6.81 14.07
CA TRP A 99 -6.06 -8.21 14.16
C TRP A 99 -7.19 -9.13 13.68
N GLY A 100 -8.44 -8.86 14.04
CA GLY A 100 -9.60 -9.58 13.51
C GLY A 100 -9.68 -9.53 11.99
N ASP A 101 -9.50 -8.36 11.40
CA ASP A 101 -9.49 -8.15 9.96
C ASP A 101 -8.31 -8.88 9.31
N ALA A 102 -7.09 -8.74 9.84
CA ALA A 102 -5.90 -9.44 9.33
C ALA A 102 -6.06 -10.98 9.40
N LYS A 103 -6.61 -11.51 10.48
CA LYS A 103 -6.89 -12.94 10.62
C LYS A 103 -7.95 -13.40 9.62
N THR A 104 -8.98 -12.59 9.39
CA THR A 104 -10.04 -12.90 8.41
C THR A 104 -9.52 -12.88 6.98
N ILE A 105 -8.67 -11.90 6.63
CA ILE A 105 -8.02 -11.79 5.32
C ILE A 105 -7.14 -13.01 5.07
N THR A 106 -6.26 -13.35 6.01
CA THR A 106 -5.34 -14.49 5.88
C THR A 106 -6.06 -15.83 5.81
N LEU A 107 -7.17 -16.01 6.54
CA LEU A 107 -8.02 -17.21 6.39
C LEU A 107 -8.67 -17.27 5.01
N ARG A 108 -9.21 -16.17 4.50
CA ARG A 108 -9.80 -16.09 3.17
C ARG A 108 -8.77 -16.41 2.08
N GLU A 109 -7.56 -15.89 2.19
CA GLU A 109 -6.45 -16.18 1.26
C GLU A 109 -6.08 -17.67 1.25
N LYS A 110 -5.97 -18.30 2.42
CA LYS A 110 -5.70 -19.74 2.54
C LYS A 110 -6.81 -20.61 1.94
N VAL A 111 -8.07 -20.31 2.24
CA VAL A 111 -9.21 -21.04 1.67
C VAL A 111 -9.24 -20.86 0.15
N SER A 112 -9.01 -19.64 -0.34
CA SER A 112 -8.97 -19.35 -1.78
C SER A 112 -7.87 -20.12 -2.49
N PHE A 113 -6.69 -20.24 -1.86
CA PHE A 113 -5.57 -21.04 -2.35
C PHE A 113 -5.96 -22.52 -2.47
N ILE A 114 -6.46 -23.12 -1.39
CA ILE A 114 -6.80 -24.54 -1.35
C ILE A 114 -7.91 -24.85 -2.36
N CYS A 115 -8.97 -24.05 -2.40
CA CYS A 115 -10.06 -24.23 -3.37
C CYS A 115 -9.57 -24.08 -4.81
N GLY A 116 -8.72 -23.10 -5.10
CA GLY A 116 -8.17 -22.89 -6.44
C GLY A 116 -7.32 -24.08 -6.91
N VAL A 117 -6.44 -24.58 -6.04
CA VAL A 117 -5.58 -25.74 -6.32
C VAL A 117 -6.41 -27.01 -6.50
N MET A 118 -7.35 -27.29 -5.58
CA MET A 118 -8.26 -28.44 -5.69
C MET A 118 -9.08 -28.40 -6.97
N ASN A 119 -9.53 -27.21 -7.40
CA ASN A 119 -10.29 -27.06 -8.63
C ASN A 119 -9.48 -27.44 -9.87
N ILE A 120 -8.19 -27.07 -9.93
CA ILE A 120 -7.30 -27.43 -11.04
C ILE A 120 -7.07 -28.94 -11.06
N PHE A 121 -6.77 -29.55 -9.91
CA PHE A 121 -6.57 -31.00 -9.82
C PHE A 121 -7.82 -31.77 -10.23
N LEU A 122 -9.00 -31.38 -9.74
CA LEU A 122 -10.25 -32.03 -10.08
C LEU A 122 -10.59 -31.85 -11.57
N SER A 123 -10.36 -30.65 -12.12
CA SER A 123 -10.57 -30.41 -13.55
C SER A 123 -9.63 -31.25 -14.41
N GLY A 124 -8.35 -31.36 -14.05
CA GLY A 124 -7.38 -32.21 -14.75
C GLY A 124 -7.72 -33.71 -14.66
N TYR A 125 -8.11 -34.17 -13.46
CA TYR A 125 -8.55 -35.55 -13.25
C TYR A 125 -9.77 -35.91 -14.09
N LEU A 126 -10.77 -35.02 -14.15
CA LEU A 126 -11.97 -35.24 -14.97
C LEU A 126 -11.65 -35.26 -16.46
N ILE A 127 -10.80 -34.36 -16.96
CA ILE A 127 -10.40 -34.39 -18.39
C ILE A 127 -9.69 -35.69 -18.74
N GLY A 128 -8.80 -36.19 -17.87
CA GLY A 128 -8.00 -37.38 -18.14
C GLY A 128 -8.72 -38.72 -17.93
N GLY A 129 -9.58 -38.81 -16.91
CA GLY A 129 -10.26 -40.06 -16.55
C GLY A 129 -11.70 -40.15 -17.05
N PHE A 130 -12.47 -39.06 -16.92
CA PHE A 130 -13.92 -39.06 -17.14
C PHE A 130 -14.39 -37.79 -17.86
N PRO A 131 -14.01 -37.60 -19.14
CA PRO A 131 -14.32 -36.38 -19.90
C PRO A 131 -15.84 -36.15 -20.05
N GLU A 132 -16.64 -37.22 -19.94
CA GLU A 132 -18.10 -37.17 -19.91
C GLU A 132 -18.65 -36.28 -18.81
N TRP A 133 -18.00 -36.19 -17.65
CA TRP A 133 -18.50 -35.42 -16.51
C TRP A 133 -18.04 -33.96 -16.52
N PHE A 134 -17.15 -33.59 -17.44
CA PHE A 134 -16.51 -32.28 -17.43
C PHE A 134 -17.49 -31.13 -17.69
N HIS A 135 -18.45 -31.30 -18.60
CA HIS A 135 -19.48 -30.28 -18.87
C HIS A 135 -20.39 -30.01 -17.66
N ILE A 136 -20.66 -31.03 -16.84
CA ILE A 136 -21.43 -30.90 -15.58
C ILE A 136 -20.59 -30.15 -14.55
N TRP A 137 -19.32 -30.52 -14.43
CA TRP A 137 -18.38 -29.84 -13.55
C TRP A 137 -18.24 -28.35 -13.87
N TYR A 138 -18.09 -28.01 -15.15
CA TYR A 138 -18.12 -26.62 -15.63
C TYR A 138 -19.43 -25.91 -15.26
N THR A 139 -20.56 -26.56 -15.44
CA THR A 139 -21.88 -25.99 -15.11
C THR A 139 -22.00 -25.67 -13.62
N ILE A 140 -21.57 -26.60 -12.75
CA ILE A 140 -21.57 -26.41 -11.30
C ILE A 140 -20.68 -25.23 -10.91
N GLN A 141 -19.46 -25.17 -11.44
CA GLN A 141 -18.55 -24.05 -11.21
C GLN A 141 -19.15 -22.73 -11.67
N LEU A 142 -19.74 -22.67 -12.85
CA LEU A 142 -20.32 -21.46 -13.39
C LEU A 142 -21.50 -21.00 -12.52
N LEU A 143 -22.39 -21.90 -12.12
CA LEU A 143 -23.51 -21.61 -11.22
C LEU A 143 -23.07 -21.19 -9.83
N TYR A 144 -21.89 -21.61 -9.37
CA TYR A 144 -21.31 -21.16 -8.11
C TYR A 144 -20.64 -19.78 -8.24
N PHE A 145 -19.78 -19.60 -9.25
CA PHE A 145 -18.98 -18.39 -9.41
C PHE A 145 -19.77 -17.20 -9.94
N MET A 146 -20.74 -17.41 -10.85
CA MET A 146 -21.53 -16.34 -11.44
C MET A 146 -22.35 -15.54 -10.42
N PRO A 147 -23.14 -16.16 -9.52
CA PRO A 147 -23.91 -15.42 -8.53
C PRO A 147 -23.02 -14.65 -7.55
N ILE A 148 -21.95 -15.28 -7.05
CA ILE A 148 -20.99 -14.62 -6.14
C ILE A 148 -20.43 -13.36 -6.79
N ARG A 149 -20.07 -13.45 -8.07
CA ARG A 149 -19.54 -12.31 -8.84
C ARG A 149 -20.60 -11.25 -9.11
N PHE A 150 -21.81 -11.66 -9.47
CA PHE A 150 -22.96 -10.77 -9.64
C PHE A 150 -23.21 -9.93 -8.39
N PHE A 151 -23.34 -10.56 -7.21
CA PHE A 151 -23.54 -9.84 -5.95
C PHE A 151 -22.36 -8.95 -5.59
N THR A 152 -21.12 -9.41 -5.82
CA THR A 152 -19.92 -8.63 -5.52
C THR A 152 -19.82 -7.36 -6.38
N TYR A 153 -20.09 -7.47 -7.68
CA TYR A 153 -20.09 -6.31 -8.58
C TYR A 153 -21.30 -5.42 -8.37
N HIS A 154 -22.45 -6.01 -7.97
CA HIS A 154 -23.62 -5.25 -7.65
C HIS A 154 -23.38 -4.31 -6.45
N ARG A 155 -22.72 -4.81 -5.41
CA ARG A 155 -22.34 -4.01 -4.24
C ARG A 155 -21.29 -2.92 -4.53
N ARG A 156 -20.52 -3.05 -5.61
CA ARG A 156 -19.50 -2.07 -6.02
C ARG A 156 -20.02 -1.05 -7.04
N GLY A 157 -21.29 -1.13 -7.45
CA GLY A 157 -21.88 -0.25 -8.47
C GLY A 157 -21.36 -0.48 -9.89
N MET A 158 -20.66 -1.60 -10.14
CA MET A 158 -20.03 -1.91 -11.44
C MET A 158 -20.82 -2.97 -12.22
N HIS A 159 -22.14 -2.81 -12.32
CA HIS A 159 -23.01 -3.81 -12.96
C HIS A 159 -22.69 -4.00 -14.45
N TYR A 160 -22.28 -2.92 -15.13
CA TYR A 160 -21.96 -2.95 -16.57
C TYR A 160 -20.72 -3.80 -16.90
N PHE A 161 -19.82 -4.03 -15.95
CA PHE A 161 -18.65 -4.89 -16.14
C PHE A 161 -19.02 -6.38 -16.27
N LEU A 162 -20.24 -6.77 -15.87
CA LEU A 162 -20.75 -8.12 -16.09
C LEU A 162 -21.28 -8.34 -17.53
N ALA A 163 -21.41 -7.26 -18.31
CA ALA A 163 -21.80 -7.31 -19.72
C ALA A 163 -20.60 -7.57 -20.66
N ASP A 164 -19.41 -7.81 -20.12
CA ASP A 164 -18.25 -8.22 -20.91
C ASP A 164 -18.54 -9.50 -21.71
N LEU A 165 -17.97 -9.57 -22.91
CA LEU A 165 -18.23 -10.64 -23.87
C LEU A 165 -17.94 -12.03 -23.29
N CYS A 166 -17.00 -12.17 -22.35
CA CYS A 166 -16.68 -13.46 -21.75
C CYS A 166 -17.84 -14.07 -20.93
N TYR A 167 -18.63 -13.26 -20.22
CA TYR A 167 -19.83 -13.73 -19.52
C TYR A 167 -20.91 -14.16 -20.50
N PHE A 168 -21.07 -13.41 -21.59
CA PHE A 168 -21.99 -13.75 -22.66
C PHE A 168 -21.60 -15.07 -23.33
N VAL A 169 -20.32 -15.31 -23.59
CA VAL A 169 -19.82 -16.58 -24.15
C VAL A 169 -20.11 -17.75 -23.21
N ASN A 170 -19.91 -17.59 -21.90
CA ASN A 170 -20.25 -18.63 -20.92
C ASN A 170 -21.77 -18.92 -20.92
N PHE A 171 -22.59 -17.88 -21.05
CA PHE A 171 -24.04 -18.04 -21.17
C PHE A 171 -24.44 -18.75 -22.47
N LEU A 172 -23.85 -18.38 -23.61
CA LEU A 172 -24.08 -19.06 -24.89
C LEU A 172 -23.64 -20.53 -24.84
N LEU A 173 -22.53 -20.83 -24.17
CA LEU A 173 -22.06 -22.20 -23.98
C LEU A 173 -23.02 -22.99 -23.08
N MET A 174 -23.53 -22.39 -22.00
CA MET A 174 -24.58 -23.01 -21.18
C MET A 174 -25.85 -23.30 -21.98
N LEU A 175 -26.27 -22.36 -22.83
CA LEU A 175 -27.41 -22.56 -23.71
C LEU A 175 -27.14 -23.65 -24.76
N SER A 176 -25.93 -23.76 -25.29
CA SER A 176 -25.59 -24.80 -26.26
C SER A 176 -25.54 -26.20 -25.62
N ILE A 177 -25.12 -26.30 -24.36
CA ILE A 177 -25.07 -27.58 -23.62
C ILE A 177 -26.48 -28.02 -23.19
N TRP A 178 -27.25 -27.12 -22.56
CA TRP A 178 -28.48 -27.50 -21.85
C TRP A 178 -29.77 -27.09 -22.57
N GLY A 179 -29.77 -25.98 -23.31
CA GLY A 179 -30.96 -25.45 -23.96
C GLY A 179 -31.17 -26.02 -25.36
N PHE A 180 -30.15 -25.90 -26.23
CA PHE A 180 -30.24 -26.23 -27.65
C PHE A 180 -29.03 -27.04 -28.15
N PRO A 181 -28.84 -28.28 -27.65
CA PRO A 181 -27.70 -29.15 -28.04
C PRO A 181 -27.71 -29.60 -29.51
N GLY A 182 -28.82 -29.39 -30.22
CA GLY A 182 -28.93 -29.65 -31.67
C GLY A 182 -28.62 -28.46 -32.58
N SER A 183 -28.43 -27.25 -32.03
CA SER A 183 -28.20 -26.06 -32.86
C SER A 183 -26.74 -25.94 -33.29
N LYS A 184 -26.45 -26.27 -34.57
CA LYS A 184 -25.11 -26.12 -35.16
C LYS A 184 -24.59 -24.68 -35.04
N ARG A 185 -25.43 -23.69 -35.37
CA ARG A 185 -25.05 -22.27 -35.37
C ARG A 185 -24.66 -21.78 -33.97
N LEU A 186 -25.43 -22.15 -32.95
CA LEU A 186 -25.16 -21.75 -31.57
C LEU A 186 -23.86 -22.40 -31.08
N PHE A 187 -23.66 -23.69 -31.36
CA PHE A 187 -22.43 -24.39 -30.98
C PHE A 187 -21.21 -23.79 -31.67
N THR A 188 -21.24 -23.58 -32.99
CA THR A 188 -20.13 -22.97 -33.74
C THR A 188 -19.83 -21.55 -33.25
N ALA A 189 -20.85 -20.73 -32.99
CA ALA A 189 -20.66 -19.37 -32.46
C ALA A 189 -20.00 -19.41 -31.07
N ALA A 190 -20.50 -20.25 -30.16
CA ALA A 190 -19.91 -20.42 -28.83
C ALA A 190 -18.47 -20.95 -28.91
N TYR A 191 -18.19 -21.88 -29.84
CA TYR A 191 -16.85 -22.42 -30.07
C TYR A 191 -15.87 -21.34 -30.53
N CYS A 192 -16.23 -20.59 -31.58
CA CYS A 192 -15.38 -19.53 -32.12
C CYS A 192 -15.17 -18.40 -31.11
N LEU A 193 -16.19 -18.02 -30.33
CA LEU A 193 -16.05 -16.96 -29.34
C LEU A 193 -15.27 -17.41 -28.11
N ALA A 194 -15.36 -18.68 -27.70
CA ALA A 194 -14.55 -19.21 -26.60
C ALA A 194 -13.05 -19.24 -26.97
N PHE A 195 -12.70 -19.87 -28.10
CA PHE A 195 -11.30 -19.94 -28.54
C PHE A 195 -10.77 -18.61 -29.10
N GLY A 196 -11.64 -17.73 -29.59
CA GLY A 196 -11.29 -16.38 -30.02
C GLY A 196 -11.25 -15.42 -28.83
N ASN A 197 -12.41 -14.90 -28.44
CA ASN A 197 -12.50 -13.87 -27.40
C ASN A 197 -11.93 -14.34 -26.05
N ASN A 198 -12.40 -15.46 -25.50
CA ASN A 198 -12.02 -15.84 -24.14
C ASN A 198 -10.54 -16.24 -24.03
N ALA A 199 -10.02 -17.02 -24.97
CA ALA A 199 -8.62 -17.42 -24.95
C ALA A 199 -7.67 -16.23 -25.20
N VAL A 200 -7.97 -15.37 -26.19
CA VAL A 200 -7.15 -14.18 -26.48
C VAL A 200 -7.19 -13.19 -25.31
N ALA A 201 -8.33 -13.04 -24.64
CA ALA A 201 -8.45 -12.18 -23.46
C ALA A 201 -7.49 -12.60 -22.33
N ILE A 202 -7.22 -13.90 -22.13
CA ILE A 202 -6.24 -14.35 -21.13
C ILE A 202 -4.85 -13.77 -21.44
N ILE A 203 -4.44 -13.83 -22.70
CA ILE A 203 -3.13 -13.36 -23.16
C ILE A 203 -3.07 -11.83 -23.12
N MET A 204 -4.07 -11.16 -23.70
CA MET A 204 -4.13 -9.70 -23.82
C MET A 204 -4.16 -9.01 -22.46
N TRP A 205 -5.00 -9.50 -21.54
CA TRP A 205 -5.14 -8.93 -20.20
C TRP A 205 -4.17 -9.52 -19.18
N ARG A 206 -3.25 -10.40 -19.63
CA ARG A 206 -2.28 -11.13 -18.79
C ARG A 206 -2.95 -11.68 -17.54
N ASN A 207 -4.09 -12.36 -17.73
CA ASN A 207 -4.89 -12.89 -16.63
C ASN A 207 -4.15 -14.08 -16.01
N SER A 208 -3.35 -13.79 -14.99
CA SER A 208 -2.49 -14.78 -14.33
C SER A 208 -3.23 -15.52 -13.22
N LEU A 209 -2.89 -16.80 -13.08
CA LEU A 209 -3.31 -17.64 -11.97
C LEU A 209 -2.59 -17.19 -10.69
N VAL A 210 -3.28 -16.42 -9.84
CA VAL A 210 -2.76 -15.97 -8.54
C VAL A 210 -3.58 -16.59 -7.43
N PHE A 211 -3.06 -17.66 -6.83
CA PHE A 211 -3.78 -18.47 -5.85
C PHE A 211 -4.21 -17.71 -4.57
N HIS A 212 -3.55 -16.59 -4.25
CA HIS A 212 -3.90 -15.76 -3.10
C HIS A 212 -5.16 -14.90 -3.31
N SER A 213 -5.65 -14.79 -4.56
CA SER A 213 -6.81 -13.96 -4.88
C SER A 213 -7.90 -14.78 -5.55
N PHE A 214 -8.98 -15.05 -4.80
CA PHE A 214 -10.18 -15.71 -5.32
C PHE A 214 -10.76 -15.02 -6.56
N ASP A 215 -10.76 -13.68 -6.57
CA ASP A 215 -11.32 -12.90 -7.68
C ASP A 215 -10.50 -13.11 -8.97
N LYS A 216 -9.17 -13.20 -8.87
CA LYS A 216 -8.29 -13.46 -10.02
C LYS A 216 -8.40 -14.89 -10.52
N VAL A 217 -8.43 -15.85 -9.61
CA VAL A 217 -8.64 -17.27 -9.91
C VAL A 217 -10.00 -17.48 -10.62
N THR A 218 -11.07 -16.91 -10.07
CA THR A 218 -12.41 -16.96 -10.68
C THR A 218 -12.42 -16.29 -12.05
N SER A 219 -11.72 -15.16 -12.20
CA SER A 219 -11.59 -14.49 -13.49
C SER A 219 -10.91 -15.37 -14.52
N LEU A 220 -9.80 -16.01 -14.19
CA LEU A 220 -9.15 -16.95 -15.10
C LEU A 220 -10.06 -18.13 -15.47
N PHE A 221 -10.79 -18.70 -14.50
CA PHE A 221 -11.70 -19.82 -14.75
C PHE A 221 -12.79 -19.50 -15.77
N ILE A 222 -13.42 -18.33 -15.68
CA ILE A 222 -14.45 -17.91 -16.65
C ILE A 222 -13.90 -17.84 -18.09
N HIS A 223 -12.60 -17.61 -18.26
CA HIS A 223 -11.97 -17.54 -19.58
C HIS A 223 -11.46 -18.90 -20.07
N ILE A 224 -10.80 -19.69 -19.22
CA ILE A 224 -10.16 -20.95 -19.63
C ILE A 224 -11.13 -22.15 -19.65
N MET A 225 -12.10 -22.19 -18.73
CA MET A 225 -12.98 -23.35 -18.54
C MET A 225 -13.92 -23.60 -19.74
N PRO A 226 -14.46 -22.57 -20.43
CA PRO A 226 -15.20 -22.77 -21.68
C PRO A 226 -14.38 -23.48 -22.76
N CYS A 227 -13.11 -23.09 -22.94
CA CYS A 227 -12.21 -23.71 -23.92
C CYS A 227 -11.92 -25.16 -23.56
N ALA A 228 -11.64 -25.45 -22.28
CA ALA A 228 -11.44 -26.81 -21.80
C ALA A 228 -12.70 -27.68 -21.98
N THR A 229 -13.88 -27.09 -21.74
CA THR A 229 -15.16 -27.81 -21.86
C THR A 229 -15.44 -28.17 -23.30
N LEU A 230 -15.31 -27.21 -24.21
CA LEU A 230 -15.46 -27.45 -25.64
C LEU A 230 -14.44 -28.46 -26.16
N HIS A 231 -13.18 -28.36 -25.72
CA HIS A 231 -12.15 -29.33 -26.10
C HIS A 231 -12.53 -30.75 -25.65
N SER A 232 -12.98 -30.90 -24.41
CA SER A 232 -13.43 -32.20 -23.88
C SER A 232 -14.64 -32.75 -24.64
N MET A 233 -15.64 -31.91 -24.89
CA MET A 233 -16.85 -32.31 -25.61
C MET A 233 -16.59 -32.68 -27.07
N VAL A 234 -15.66 -32.01 -27.76
CA VAL A 234 -15.38 -32.26 -29.19
C VAL A 234 -14.42 -33.43 -29.39
N HIS A 235 -13.36 -33.52 -28.59
CA HIS A 235 -12.24 -34.43 -28.86
C HIS A 235 -12.17 -35.64 -27.93
N LEU A 236 -12.64 -35.53 -26.69
CA LEU A 236 -12.45 -36.57 -25.66
C LEU A 236 -13.70 -37.42 -25.42
N TRP A 237 -14.86 -37.01 -25.92
CA TRP A 237 -16.11 -37.75 -25.78
C TRP A 237 -16.21 -38.94 -26.74
N PRO A 238 -16.73 -40.10 -26.29
CA PRO A 238 -17.04 -41.22 -27.18
C PRO A 238 -18.06 -40.83 -28.24
N GLU A 239 -17.80 -41.16 -29.51
CA GLU A 239 -18.60 -40.70 -30.66
C GLU A 239 -20.07 -41.12 -30.59
N GLN A 240 -20.34 -42.33 -30.08
CA GLN A 240 -21.70 -42.87 -29.94
C GLN A 240 -22.53 -42.05 -28.94
N LEU A 241 -21.93 -41.70 -27.79
CA LEU A 241 -22.58 -40.87 -26.77
C LEU A 241 -22.72 -39.42 -27.24
N GLN A 242 -21.70 -38.90 -27.93
CA GLN A 242 -21.70 -37.56 -28.51
C GLN A 242 -22.84 -37.39 -29.54
N ALA A 243 -23.08 -38.37 -30.42
CA ALA A 243 -24.16 -38.32 -31.40
C ALA A 243 -25.54 -38.25 -30.74
N SER A 244 -25.75 -39.02 -29.67
CA SER A 244 -27.04 -39.07 -28.97
C SER A 244 -27.35 -37.79 -28.17
N ARG A 245 -26.33 -37.22 -27.50
CA ARG A 245 -26.52 -36.14 -26.53
C ARG A 245 -26.20 -34.75 -27.09
N TYR A 246 -25.25 -34.67 -28.02
CA TYR A 246 -24.82 -33.43 -28.66
C TYR A 246 -24.84 -33.58 -30.19
N PRO A 247 -26.03 -33.71 -30.80
CA PRO A 247 -26.16 -33.95 -32.23
C PRO A 247 -25.57 -32.82 -33.09
N ALA A 248 -25.49 -31.58 -32.57
CA ALA A 248 -24.82 -30.48 -33.27
C ALA A 248 -23.34 -30.77 -33.52
N ILE A 249 -22.62 -31.30 -32.53
CA ILE A 249 -21.18 -31.59 -32.63
C ILE A 249 -20.95 -32.70 -33.65
N TRP A 250 -21.71 -33.79 -33.52
CA TRP A 250 -21.62 -34.92 -34.43
C TRP A 250 -21.90 -34.50 -35.88
N ALA A 251 -22.94 -33.69 -36.10
CA ALA A 251 -23.34 -33.23 -37.42
C ALA A 251 -22.43 -32.14 -38.02
N ILE A 252 -21.53 -31.54 -37.23
CA ILE A 252 -20.45 -30.68 -37.72
C ILE A 252 -19.25 -31.54 -38.10
N LYS A 253 -18.87 -32.50 -37.25
CA LYS A 253 -17.72 -33.39 -37.50
C LYS A 253 -17.89 -34.28 -38.74
N HIS A 254 -19.13 -34.70 -39.02
CA HIS A 254 -19.47 -35.57 -40.16
C HIS A 254 -20.13 -34.81 -41.33
N SER A 255 -20.10 -33.48 -41.32
CA SER A 255 -20.57 -32.71 -42.47
C SER A 255 -19.63 -32.96 -43.66
N PRO A 256 -20.15 -33.20 -44.88
CA PRO A 256 -19.30 -33.19 -46.07
C PRO A 256 -18.62 -31.82 -46.20
N ALA A 257 -17.36 -31.84 -46.62
CA ALA A 257 -16.54 -30.66 -46.87
C ALA A 257 -17.01 -29.91 -48.13
#